data_AF-A0A8X6KD74-F1
#
_entry.id   AF-A0A8X6KD74-F1
#
_cell.length_a   1.000
_cell.length_b   1.000
_cell.length_c   1.000
_cell.angle_alpha   90.00
_cell.angle_beta   90.00
_cell.angle_gamma   90.00
#
_symmetry.space_group_name_H-M   'P 1'
#
loop_
_entity.id
_entity.type
_entity.pdbx_description
1 polymer ?
#
loop_
_entity_poly.entity_id
_entity_poly.type
_entity_poly.pdbx_seq_one_letter_code
_entity_poly.pdbx_strand_id
1 'polypeptide(L)'
;LGISAPIGHMDFYPNGGRRQPDTTKWIQNGCDHGRANAFFQESILNSECRFLAVECPSYKYYEHGLCSPKNSTVTEMGFHAQKPYDAPLSGFT
;
A
#
# COMPACT_ATOMS: atom_id res chain seq x y z
N LEU A 1 8.46 15.34 2.80
CA LEU A 1 9.01 14.43 3.82
C LEU A 1 8.83 13.00 3.32
N GLY A 2 9.66 12.06 3.78
CA GLY A 2 9.62 10.64 3.36
C GLY A 2 10.88 10.18 2.64
N ILE A 3 11.06 8.87 2.55
CA ILE A 3 12.17 8.19 1.85
C ILE A 3 11.60 7.46 0.63
N SER A 4 12.31 7.51 -0.51
CA SER A 4 11.90 6.80 -1.73
C SER A 4 12.58 5.46 -1.91
N ALA A 5 13.80 5.30 -1.38
CA ALA A 5 14.52 4.04 -1.43
C ALA A 5 13.77 2.99 -0.59
N PRO A 6 13.62 1.74 -1.08
CA PRO A 6 13.05 0.66 -0.29
C PRO A 6 14.02 0.31 0.84
N ILE A 7 13.49 0.19 2.06
CA ILE A 7 14.29 -0.10 3.27
C ILE A 7 13.68 -1.22 4.13
N GLY A 8 12.59 -1.84 3.67
CA GLY A 8 11.92 -2.95 4.35
C GLY A 8 12.01 -4.26 3.59
N HIS A 9 11.36 -5.29 4.13
CA HIS A 9 11.08 -6.51 3.37
C HIS A 9 9.96 -6.30 2.35
N MET A 10 9.05 -5.37 2.63
CA MET A 10 7.94 -4.95 1.79
C MET A 10 7.80 -3.44 1.95
N ASP A 11 7.86 -2.71 0.83
CA ASP A 11 7.75 -1.26 0.78
C ASP A 11 6.53 -0.90 -0.07
N PHE A 12 5.57 -0.19 0.52
CA PHE A 12 4.30 0.14 -0.10
C PHE A 12 4.26 1.59 -0.56
N TYR A 13 3.76 1.80 -1.78
CA TYR A 13 3.70 3.12 -2.43
C TYR A 13 2.27 3.46 -2.86
N PRO A 14 1.32 3.65 -1.92
CA PRO A 14 -0.05 4.02 -2.25
C PRO A 14 -0.05 5.32 -3.05
N ASN A 15 -0.81 5.35 -4.16
CA ASN A 15 -0.85 6.49 -5.08
C ASN A 15 0.56 6.96 -5.54
N GLY A 16 1.49 6.01 -5.71
CA GLY A 16 2.86 6.26 -6.16
C GLY A 16 3.80 6.79 -5.08
N GLY A 17 3.35 6.86 -3.81
CA GLY A 17 4.18 7.19 -2.65
C GLY A 17 4.65 8.65 -2.57
N ARG A 18 4.12 9.55 -3.42
CA ARG A 18 4.52 10.97 -3.44
C ARG A 18 3.41 11.91 -3.03
N ARG A 19 2.28 11.88 -3.73
CA ARG A 19 1.15 12.79 -3.52
C ARG A 19 -0.12 12.00 -3.27
N GLN A 20 -0.79 12.29 -2.18
CA GLN A 20 -2.00 11.60 -1.77
C GLN A 20 -3.24 12.45 -2.11
N PRO A 21 -4.36 11.83 -2.51
CA PRO A 21 -5.61 12.54 -2.74
C PRO A 21 -6.15 13.19 -1.46
N ASP A 22 -6.90 14.28 -1.61
CA ASP A 22 -7.66 14.96 -0.55
C ASP A 22 -6.91 15.19 0.76
N THR A 23 -5.73 15.81 0.68
CA THR A 23 -4.92 16.14 1.86
C THR A 23 -5.34 17.44 2.54
N THR A 24 -6.35 18.13 2.02
CA THR A 24 -6.66 19.53 2.34
C THR A 24 -7.51 19.78 3.57
N LYS A 25 -8.08 18.77 4.25
CA LYS A 25 -9.17 19.05 5.21
C LYS A 25 -8.90 18.85 6.70
N TRP A 26 -8.00 17.97 7.16
CA TRP A 26 -7.91 17.69 8.62
C TRP A 26 -6.52 17.39 9.18
N ILE A 27 -5.45 17.35 8.37
CA ILE A 27 -4.10 17.02 8.85
C ILE A 27 -3.28 18.30 8.93
N GLN A 28 -3.23 18.92 10.12
CA GLN A 28 -2.36 20.07 10.35
C GLN A 28 -0.89 19.62 10.34
N ASN A 29 -0.14 20.16 9.38
CA ASN A 29 1.28 19.93 9.06
C ASN A 29 1.57 18.62 8.28
N GLY A 30 2.06 18.71 7.04
CA GLY A 30 2.55 17.52 6.32
C GLY A 30 1.47 16.63 5.71
N CYS A 31 0.45 17.23 5.07
CA CYS A 31 -0.58 16.64 4.19
C CYS A 31 -0.35 15.19 3.73
N ASP A 32 0.69 14.96 2.93
CA ASP A 32 0.97 13.64 2.33
C ASP A 32 1.72 12.72 3.29
N HIS A 33 2.55 13.27 4.19
CA HIS A 33 3.34 12.49 5.13
C HIS A 33 2.48 11.85 6.22
N GLY A 34 1.52 12.61 6.77
CA GLY A 34 0.58 12.12 7.78
C GLY A 34 -0.35 11.02 7.28
N ARG A 35 -0.51 10.87 5.95
CA ARG A 35 -1.33 9.81 5.35
C ARG A 35 -0.83 8.40 5.63
N ALA A 36 0.48 8.21 5.80
CA ALA A 36 1.02 6.89 6.15
C ALA A 36 0.40 6.35 7.45
N ASN A 37 0.28 7.20 8.48
CA ASN A 37 -0.35 6.84 9.75
C ASN A 37 -1.84 6.57 9.60
N ALA A 38 -2.54 7.40 8.81
CA ALA A 38 -3.97 7.23 8.57
C ALA A 38 -4.27 5.91 7.84
N PHE A 39 -3.50 5.55 6.81
CA PHE A 39 -3.65 4.26 6.13
C PHE A 39 -3.40 3.08 7.07
N PHE A 40 -2.38 3.17 7.92
CA PHE A 40 -2.10 2.10 8.88
C PHE A 40 -3.24 1.93 9.89
N GLN A 41 -3.77 3.03 10.44
CA GLN A 41 -4.92 2.97 11.34
C GLN A 41 -6.15 2.35 10.66
N GLU A 42 -6.47 2.78 9.44
CA GLU A 42 -7.60 2.23 8.68
C GLU A 42 -7.44 0.74 8.41
N SER A 43 -6.22 0.27 8.13
CA SER A 43 -5.94 -1.16 7.92
C SER A 43 -6.22 -2.05 9.14
N ILE A 44 -6.33 -1.47 10.34
CA ILE A 44 -6.72 -2.16 11.57
C ILE A 44 -8.23 -2.10 11.76
N LEU A 45 -8.83 -0.93 11.50
CA LEU A 45 -10.21 -0.62 11.86
C LEU A 45 -11.23 -1.15 10.85
N ASN A 46 -10.83 -1.35 9.59
CA ASN A 46 -11.74 -1.72 8.51
C ASN A 46 -11.40 -3.09 7.92
N SER A 47 -12.14 -4.11 8.33
CA SER A 47 -12.02 -5.48 7.82
C SER A 47 -12.73 -5.70 6.48
N GLU A 48 -13.69 -4.85 6.14
CA GLU A 48 -14.53 -5.00 4.94
C GLU A 48 -13.81 -4.51 3.67
N CYS A 49 -13.06 -3.42 3.78
CA CYS A 49 -12.33 -2.81 2.67
C CYS A 49 -10.82 -2.84 2.93
N ARG A 50 -10.14 -3.82 2.35
CA ARG A 50 -8.69 -4.03 2.53
C ARG A 50 -7.85 -3.27 1.50
N PHE A 51 -6.67 -2.83 1.92
CA PHE A 51 -5.70 -2.21 1.03
C PHE A 51 -4.87 -3.27 0.30
N LEU A 52 -5.40 -3.79 -0.80
CA LEU A 52 -4.64 -4.73 -1.64
C LEU A 52 -3.54 -3.98 -2.40
N ALA A 53 -2.31 -4.50 -2.30
CA ALA A 53 -1.14 -4.05 -3.02
C ALA A 53 -0.63 -5.14 -3.96
N VAL A 54 -0.08 -4.73 -5.09
CA VAL A 54 0.57 -5.64 -6.05
C VAL A 54 2.05 -5.35 -6.12
N GLU A 55 2.86 -6.40 -6.16
CA GLU A 55 4.28 -6.29 -6.44
C GLU A 55 4.49 -5.83 -7.89
N CYS A 56 5.36 -4.84 -8.10
CA CYS A 56 5.60 -4.31 -9.42
C CYS A 56 7.01 -3.70 -9.52
N PRO A 57 7.72 -3.81 -10.65
CA PRO A 57 9.07 -3.24 -10.81
C PRO A 57 9.12 -1.71 -10.65
N SER A 58 8.02 -1.03 -10.93
CA SER A 58 7.89 0.42 -10.74
C SER A 58 6.43 0.85 -10.77
N TYR A 59 6.14 2.03 -10.22
CA TYR A 59 4.79 2.59 -10.26
C TYR A 59 4.31 2.87 -11.70
N LYS A 60 5.21 3.20 -12.64
CA LYS A 60 4.86 3.41 -14.05
C LYS A 60 4.30 2.15 -14.71
N TYR A 61 4.82 0.98 -14.35
CA TYR A 61 4.31 -0.30 -14.86
C TYR A 61 2.91 -0.59 -14.30
N TYR A 62 2.69 -0.24 -13.03
CA TYR A 62 1.37 -0.33 -12.40
C TYR A 62 0.35 0.58 -13.09
N GLU A 63 0.70 1.85 -13.36
CA GLU A 63 -0.18 2.80 -14.05
C GLU A 63 -0.56 2.35 -15.48
N HIS A 64 0.34 1.65 -16.16
CA HIS A 64 0.07 1.06 -17.48
C HIS A 64 -0.67 -0.29 -17.42
N GLY A 65 -1.08 -0.74 -16.23
CA GLY A 65 -1.82 -1.99 -16.04
C GLY A 65 -0.99 -3.26 -16.25
N LEU A 66 0.34 -3.15 -16.24
CA LEU A 66 1.24 -4.30 -16.45
C LEU A 66 1.36 -5.17 -15.18
N CYS A 67 1.02 -4.60 -14.01
CA CYS A 67 0.96 -5.30 -12.74
C CYS A 67 -0.48 -5.27 -12.22
N SER A 68 -1.06 -6.44 -11.97
CA SER A 68 -2.45 -6.60 -11.56
C SER A 68 -2.59 -7.80 -10.62
N PRO A 69 -3.70 -7.93 -9.89
CA PRO A 69 -3.93 -9.09 -9.04
C PRO A 69 -3.92 -10.44 -9.77
N LYS A 70 -4.04 -10.44 -11.10
CA LYS A 70 -4.02 -11.67 -11.92
C LYS A 70 -2.63 -12.15 -12.28
N ASN A 71 -1.64 -11.27 -12.28
CA ASN A 71 -0.29 -11.54 -12.82
C ASN A 71 0.85 -11.07 -11.92
N SER A 72 0.54 -10.61 -10.71
CA SER A 72 1.50 -10.11 -9.74
C SER A 72 1.19 -10.67 -8.37
N THR A 73 2.22 -10.78 -7.53
CA THR A 73 2.07 -11.10 -6.12
C THR A 73 1.17 -10.07 -5.45
N VAL A 74 0.14 -10.52 -4.74
CA VAL A 74 -0.80 -9.67 -4.00
C VAL A 74 -0.55 -9.81 -2.51
N THR A 75 -0.51 -8.69 -1.80
CA THR A 75 -0.49 -8.67 -0.33
C THR A 75 -1.30 -7.48 0.20
N GLU A 76 -1.60 -7.48 1.48
CA GLU A 76 -2.27 -6.36 2.14
C GLU A 76 -1.25 -5.33 2.63
N MET A 77 -1.51 -4.05 2.39
CA MET A 77 -0.78 -2.97 3.01
C MET A 77 -1.32 -2.70 4.41
N GLY A 78 -0.44 -2.56 5.40
CA GLY A 78 -0.79 -2.16 6.76
C GLY A 78 -0.63 -3.29 7.79
N PHE A 79 -1.52 -3.36 8.77
CA PHE A 79 -1.41 -4.27 9.91
C PHE A 79 -1.39 -5.75 9.51
N HIS A 80 -2.12 -6.11 8.46
CA HIS A 80 -2.20 -7.48 7.95
C HIS A 80 -1.14 -7.82 6.89
N ALA A 81 -0.10 -6.99 6.71
CA ALA A 81 0.96 -7.24 5.75
C ALA A 81 1.73 -8.53 6.10
N GLN A 82 1.64 -9.51 5.20
CA GLN A 82 2.35 -10.78 5.31
C GLN A 82 3.27 -10.96 4.11
N LYS A 83 4.45 -11.54 4.36
CA LYS A 83 5.33 -11.93 3.26
C LYS A 83 4.60 -12.97 2.43
N PRO A 84 4.54 -12.84 1.10
CA PRO A 84 3.78 -13.74 0.24
C PRO A 84 4.18 -15.22 0.36
N TYR A 85 5.42 -15.50 0.74
CA TYR A 85 5.93 -16.86 0.96
C TYR A 85 5.59 -17.43 2.34
N ASP A 86 5.09 -16.60 3.26
CA ASP A 86 4.71 -16.97 4.63
C ASP A 86 3.16 -17.04 4.79
N ALA A 87 2.40 -16.63 3.77
CA ALA A 87 0.94 -16.65 3.80
C ALA A 87 0.39 -18.07 3.55
N PRO A 88 -0.54 -18.58 4.39
CA PRO A 88 -1.19 -19.86 4.13
C PRO A 88 -1.94 -19.83 2.79
N LEU A 89 -1.81 -20.90 2.00
CA LEU A 89 -2.41 -21.08 0.66
C LEU A 89 -3.96 -20.98 0.59
N SER A 90 -4.64 -20.62 1.68
CA SER A 90 -6.10 -20.69 1.85
C SER A 90 -6.81 -19.33 1.88
N GLY A 91 -6.14 -18.21 1.57
CA GLY A 91 -6.69 -16.85 1.79
C GLY A 91 -7.31 -16.15 0.58
N PHE A 92 -7.23 -16.71 -0.62
CA PHE A 92 -7.72 -16.09 -1.86
C PHE A 92 -8.80 -16.96 -2.52
N THR A 93 -9.97 -17.02 -1.89
CA THR A 93 -11.25 -17.47 -2.49
C THR A 93 -12.30 -16.41 -2.26
#